data_AF-N8X7S7-F1
#
_entry.id   AF-N8X7S7-F1
#
_cell.length_a   1.000
_cell.length_b   1.000
_cell.length_c   1.000
_cell.angle_alpha   90.00
_cell.angle_beta   90.00
_cell.angle_gamma   90.00
#
_symmetry.space_group_name_H-M   'P 1'
#
loop_
_entity.id
_entity.type
_entity.pdbx_description
1 polymer ?
#
loop_
_entity_poly.entity_id
_entity_poly.type
_entity_poly.pdbx_seq_one_letter_code
_entity_poly.pdbx_strand_id
1 'polypeptide(L)'
;MKLMINHQTHYQYSDWAKNSIQYIKMTPQSNLHQQVTGWQISIPGEKQYKKDAFNNIWLTSSQTEPYQQMLIMAQGIVEINTDNQLGLQDALAPAVFLQPTTATLCNDEMIAFAEYYLPQKSWANFQKLAEALLQYMPYITASTTVTHTAIASFSAQQGVCQDHSHVLIAMAKALGIPARYVSGYLYVNNQSHLASHAWTEVYLEGRWHMIDVSNQLFSPQSHVYVAVGRDYWDVAPVRGIREKGGAETMYSIVQVLAC
;
A
#
# COMPACT_ATOMS: atom_id res chain seq x y z
N MET A 1 -9.65 -17.69 6.35
CA MET A 1 -10.75 -17.07 5.59
C MET A 1 -10.38 -17.01 4.12
N LYS A 2 -11.24 -17.47 3.22
CA LYS A 2 -10.98 -17.50 1.77
C LYS A 2 -11.65 -16.31 1.08
N LEU A 3 -10.87 -15.57 0.29
CA LEU A 3 -11.28 -14.33 -0.36
C LEU A 3 -11.08 -14.42 -1.88
N MET A 4 -12.07 -14.02 -2.64
CA MET A 4 -11.96 -13.73 -4.07
C MET A 4 -11.67 -12.25 -4.26
N ILE A 5 -10.62 -11.94 -5.01
CA ILE A 5 -10.19 -10.56 -5.26
C ILE A 5 -10.22 -10.29 -6.76
N ASN A 6 -10.75 -9.13 -7.13
CA ASN A 6 -10.72 -8.58 -8.48
C ASN A 6 -10.37 -7.09 -8.40
N HIS A 7 -9.26 -6.69 -8.99
CA HIS A 7 -8.80 -5.30 -9.08
C HIS A 7 -8.62 -4.93 -10.54
N GLN A 8 -9.39 -3.94 -10.99
CA GLN A 8 -9.36 -3.40 -12.34
C GLN A 8 -8.89 -1.96 -12.32
N THR A 9 -7.93 -1.61 -13.17
CA THR A 9 -7.55 -0.24 -13.47
C THR A 9 -7.85 0.06 -14.92
N HIS A 10 -8.71 1.04 -15.16
CA HIS A 10 -9.16 1.47 -16.48
C HIS A 10 -8.51 2.79 -16.83
N TYR A 11 -7.82 2.83 -17.96
CA TYR A 11 -7.27 4.05 -18.55
C TYR A 11 -8.03 4.39 -19.83
N GLN A 12 -8.34 5.68 -19.98
CA GLN A 12 -8.85 6.25 -21.22
C GLN A 12 -8.02 7.47 -21.60
N TYR A 13 -7.70 7.57 -22.89
CA TYR A 13 -6.89 8.63 -23.46
C TYR A 13 -7.70 9.45 -24.46
N SER A 14 -7.51 10.76 -24.47
CA SER A 14 -8.17 11.68 -25.42
C SER A 14 -7.68 11.53 -26.86
N ASP A 15 -6.49 10.94 -27.06
CA ASP A 15 -5.89 10.66 -28.36
C ASP A 15 -5.20 9.28 -28.32
N TRP A 16 -4.69 8.81 -29.46
CA TRP A 16 -3.96 7.56 -29.56
C TRP A 16 -2.64 7.61 -28.78
N ALA A 17 -2.55 6.79 -27.73
CA ALA A 17 -1.32 6.48 -27.02
C ALA A 17 -0.57 5.35 -27.75
N LYS A 18 0.76 5.29 -27.58
CA LYS A 18 1.60 4.20 -28.10
C LYS A 18 2.87 4.08 -27.25
N ASN A 19 3.68 3.04 -27.51
CA ASN A 19 4.99 2.85 -26.88
C ASN A 19 4.93 3.01 -25.35
N SER A 20 4.03 2.27 -24.71
CA SER A 20 3.81 2.35 -23.27
C SER A 20 4.52 1.23 -22.53
N ILE A 21 5.09 1.58 -21.37
CA ILE A 21 5.63 0.63 -20.42
C ILE A 21 4.87 0.79 -19.10
N GLN A 22 4.33 -0.31 -18.58
CA GLN A 22 3.66 -0.37 -17.29
C GLN A 22 4.45 -1.25 -16.34
N TYR A 23 4.58 -0.80 -15.10
CA TYR A 23 5.17 -1.50 -13.97
C TYR A 23 4.07 -1.75 -12.95
N ILE A 24 3.84 -3.02 -12.64
CA ILE A 24 2.65 -3.48 -11.94
C ILE A 24 3.05 -4.29 -10.72
N LYS A 25 2.52 -3.88 -9.56
CA LYS A 25 2.71 -4.52 -8.25
C LYS A 25 1.36 -4.93 -7.69
N MET A 26 0.72 -5.86 -8.37
CA MET A 26 -0.63 -6.35 -8.05
C MET A 26 -0.66 -7.86 -7.83
N THR A 27 0.51 -8.52 -7.66
CA THR A 27 0.58 -9.98 -7.44
C THR A 27 0.92 -10.27 -5.98
N PRO A 28 -0.03 -10.78 -5.18
CA PRO A 28 0.25 -11.25 -3.82
C PRO A 28 1.12 -12.51 -3.85
N GLN A 29 1.86 -12.74 -2.77
CA GLN A 29 2.71 -13.92 -2.57
C GLN A 29 2.18 -14.79 -1.43
N SER A 30 2.32 -16.11 -1.55
CA SER A 30 2.03 -17.04 -0.45
C SER A 30 3.09 -16.96 0.64
N ASN A 31 2.67 -17.00 1.90
CA ASN A 31 3.51 -16.98 3.10
C ASN A 31 2.70 -17.54 4.30
N LEU A 32 3.21 -17.37 5.54
CA LEU A 32 2.54 -17.87 6.75
C LEU A 32 1.16 -17.25 7.01
N HIS A 33 0.94 -16.02 6.52
CA HIS A 33 -0.31 -15.28 6.66
C HIS A 33 -1.33 -15.61 5.58
N GLN A 34 -0.89 -15.92 4.36
CA GLN A 34 -1.81 -16.06 3.23
C GLN A 34 -1.35 -17.10 2.21
N GLN A 35 -2.30 -17.80 1.60
CA GLN A 35 -2.10 -18.74 0.52
C GLN A 35 -2.81 -18.27 -0.74
N VAL A 36 -2.06 -18.02 -1.80
CA VAL A 36 -2.57 -17.52 -3.08
C VAL A 36 -2.87 -18.68 -4.03
N THR A 37 -4.07 -18.70 -4.62
CA THR A 37 -4.53 -19.72 -5.57
C THR A 37 -5.11 -19.06 -6.82
N GLY A 38 -4.63 -19.46 -8.00
CA GLY A 38 -5.22 -19.04 -9.28
C GLY A 38 -5.11 -17.54 -9.59
N TRP A 39 -4.03 -16.88 -9.14
CA TRP A 39 -3.82 -15.46 -9.40
C TRP A 39 -3.37 -15.20 -10.85
N GLN A 40 -3.96 -14.20 -11.50
CA GLN A 40 -3.59 -13.78 -12.84
C GLN A 40 -3.68 -12.25 -13.00
N ILE A 41 -2.77 -11.70 -13.81
CA ILE A 41 -2.84 -10.32 -14.28
C ILE A 41 -3.04 -10.31 -15.80
N SER A 42 -4.17 -9.75 -16.22
CA SER A 42 -4.45 -9.44 -17.62
C SER A 42 -4.10 -7.99 -17.91
N ILE A 43 -3.26 -7.79 -18.92
CA ILE A 43 -2.88 -6.49 -19.49
C ILE A 43 -2.42 -6.73 -20.94
N PRO A 44 -2.64 -5.79 -21.87
CA PRO A 44 -2.05 -5.83 -23.21
C PRO A 44 -0.51 -5.71 -23.18
N GLY A 45 0.16 -6.20 -24.23
CA GLY A 45 1.61 -6.10 -24.40
C GLY A 45 2.41 -7.33 -23.95
N GLU A 46 3.72 -7.27 -24.19
CA GLU A 46 4.68 -8.28 -23.76
C GLU A 46 4.97 -8.16 -22.25
N LYS A 47 4.90 -9.29 -21.54
CA LYS A 47 4.92 -9.34 -20.07
C LYS A 47 6.20 -9.99 -19.56
N GLN A 48 6.83 -9.36 -18.57
CA GLN A 48 7.99 -9.91 -17.87
C GLN A 48 7.83 -9.78 -16.36
N TYR A 49 7.99 -10.88 -15.63
CA TYR A 49 7.94 -10.91 -14.17
C TYR A 49 9.33 -10.92 -13.57
N LYS A 50 9.54 -10.13 -12.51
CA LYS A 50 10.77 -10.08 -11.72
C LYS A 50 10.42 -9.90 -10.24
N LYS A 51 11.42 -10.06 -9.37
CA LYS A 51 11.36 -9.58 -8.00
C LYS A 51 12.16 -8.28 -7.88
N ASP A 52 11.63 -7.31 -7.15
CA ASP A 52 12.35 -6.08 -6.83
C ASP A 52 13.24 -6.25 -5.59
N ALA A 53 13.90 -5.16 -5.17
CA ALA A 53 14.81 -5.16 -4.02
C ALA A 53 14.13 -5.52 -2.67
N PHE A 54 12.80 -5.42 -2.59
CA PHE A 54 12.01 -5.78 -1.42
C PHE A 54 11.31 -7.14 -1.60
N ASN A 55 11.73 -7.93 -2.59
CA ASN A 55 11.13 -9.20 -2.98
C ASN A 55 9.66 -9.12 -3.42
N ASN A 56 9.14 -7.94 -3.77
CA ASN A 56 7.80 -7.83 -4.35
C ASN A 56 7.81 -8.42 -5.76
N ILE A 57 6.71 -9.07 -6.16
CA ILE A 57 6.54 -9.47 -7.56
C ILE A 57 6.22 -8.22 -8.38
N TRP A 58 7.09 -7.95 -9.33
CA TRP A 58 7.03 -6.85 -10.28
C TRP A 58 6.72 -7.41 -11.67
N LEU A 59 5.63 -6.95 -12.29
CA LEU A 59 5.32 -7.22 -13.69
C LEU A 59 5.61 -5.97 -14.53
N THR A 60 6.49 -6.10 -15.52
CA THR A 60 6.64 -5.11 -16.59
C THR A 60 5.80 -5.54 -17.79
N SER A 61 4.93 -4.67 -18.29
CA SER A 61 4.27 -4.84 -19.58
C SER A 61 4.72 -3.78 -20.57
N SER A 62 5.07 -4.18 -21.80
CA SER A 62 5.47 -3.28 -22.89
C SER A 62 4.52 -3.42 -24.07
N GLN A 63 3.93 -2.31 -24.51
CA GLN A 63 3.04 -2.27 -25.66
C GLN A 63 3.47 -1.19 -26.65
N THR A 64 3.71 -1.59 -27.89
CA THR A 64 4.11 -0.70 -28.99
C THR A 64 2.91 -0.21 -29.79
N GLU A 65 1.90 -1.07 -29.96
CA GLU A 65 0.74 -0.79 -30.81
C GLU A 65 -0.10 0.39 -30.28
N PRO A 66 -0.67 1.23 -31.18
CA PRO A 66 -1.55 2.32 -30.77
C PRO A 66 -2.83 1.87 -30.06
N TYR A 67 -3.23 2.59 -29.02
CA TYR A 67 -4.47 2.33 -28.27
C TYR A 67 -5.07 3.62 -27.67
N GLN A 68 -6.37 3.62 -27.42
CA GLN A 68 -7.07 4.72 -26.71
C GLN A 68 -7.58 4.31 -25.33
N GLN A 69 -7.58 3.01 -25.03
CA GLN A 69 -8.02 2.45 -23.76
C GLN A 69 -7.09 1.34 -23.33
N MET A 70 -6.85 1.22 -22.02
CA MET A 70 -6.09 0.13 -21.44
C MET A 70 -6.78 -0.36 -20.17
N LEU A 71 -7.01 -1.67 -20.11
CA LEU A 71 -7.51 -2.34 -18.91
C LEU A 71 -6.39 -3.20 -18.32
N ILE A 72 -6.13 -2.99 -17.04
CA ILE A 72 -5.30 -3.86 -16.21
C ILE A 72 -6.23 -4.56 -15.24
N MET A 73 -6.23 -5.89 -15.22
CA MET A 73 -7.07 -6.68 -14.31
C MET A 73 -6.23 -7.70 -13.58
N ALA A 74 -6.16 -7.58 -12.25
CA ALA A 74 -5.57 -8.58 -11.37
C ALA A 74 -6.69 -9.30 -10.60
N GLN A 75 -6.73 -10.62 -10.69
CA GLN A 75 -7.76 -11.40 -10.01
C GLN A 75 -7.24 -12.76 -9.54
N GLY A 76 -7.85 -13.30 -8.50
CA GLY A 76 -7.55 -14.62 -7.97
C GLY A 76 -8.20 -14.87 -6.63
N ILE A 77 -7.82 -15.98 -6.01
CA ILE A 77 -8.29 -16.38 -4.68
C ILE A 77 -7.12 -16.31 -3.71
N VAL A 78 -7.35 -15.72 -2.54
CA VAL A 78 -6.38 -15.69 -1.43
C VAL A 78 -7.06 -16.20 -0.18
N GLU A 79 -6.46 -17.21 0.45
CA GLU A 79 -6.87 -17.67 1.77
C GLU A 79 -5.95 -17.06 2.82
N ILE A 80 -6.51 -16.25 3.73
CA ILE A 80 -5.76 -15.66 4.85
C ILE A 80 -5.93 -16.49 6.12
N ASN A 81 -4.84 -16.64 6.86
CA ASN A 81 -4.80 -17.23 8.19
C ASN A 81 -5.16 -16.17 9.23
N THR A 82 -6.39 -16.20 9.74
CA THR A 82 -6.91 -15.22 10.70
C THR A 82 -6.34 -15.38 12.11
N ASP A 83 -5.73 -16.53 12.40
CA ASP A 83 -5.11 -16.81 13.70
C ASP A 83 -3.66 -16.28 13.75
N ASN A 84 -3.09 -15.95 12.58
CA ASN A 84 -1.78 -15.35 12.51
C ASN A 84 -1.84 -13.88 12.98
N GLN A 85 -1.27 -13.64 14.15
CA GLN A 85 -1.12 -12.30 14.73
C GLN A 85 0.08 -11.54 14.16
N LEU A 86 0.96 -12.21 13.40
CA LEU A 86 2.18 -11.64 12.87
C LEU A 86 1.94 -11.14 11.45
N GLY A 87 2.56 -10.01 11.10
CA GLY A 87 2.53 -9.47 9.75
C GLY A 87 3.34 -10.31 8.74
N LEU A 88 3.72 -9.70 7.62
CA LEU A 88 4.55 -10.37 6.61
C LEU A 88 5.94 -10.65 7.19
N GLN A 89 6.31 -11.93 7.32
CA GLN A 89 7.68 -12.32 7.65
C GLN A 89 8.50 -12.44 6.37
N ASP A 90 9.62 -11.73 6.31
CA ASP A 90 10.60 -11.83 5.23
C ASP A 90 12.03 -11.74 5.79
N ALA A 91 13.00 -11.94 4.90
CA ALA A 91 14.42 -11.93 5.22
C ALA A 91 15.08 -10.55 5.04
N LEU A 92 14.31 -9.49 4.82
CA LEU A 92 14.87 -8.14 4.63
C LEU A 92 15.35 -7.60 5.96
N ALA A 93 16.56 -7.04 5.98
CA ALA A 93 17.08 -6.39 7.17
C ALA A 93 16.20 -5.18 7.52
N PRO A 94 15.64 -5.10 8.75
CA PRO A 94 14.75 -4.00 9.14
C PRO A 94 15.38 -2.62 8.91
N ALA A 95 16.69 -2.49 9.10
CA ALA A 95 17.44 -1.25 8.91
C ALA A 95 17.28 -0.60 7.51
N VAL A 96 16.97 -1.35 6.46
CA VAL A 96 16.67 -0.79 5.12
C VAL A 96 15.48 0.16 5.19
N PHE A 97 14.51 -0.13 6.05
CA PHE A 97 13.30 0.67 6.26
C PHE A 97 13.50 1.84 7.24
N LEU A 98 14.73 2.14 7.66
CA LEU A 98 15.08 3.41 8.29
C LEU A 98 15.38 4.50 7.24
N GLN A 99 15.61 4.12 5.98
CA GLN A 99 15.94 5.09 4.94
C GLN A 99 14.76 6.06 4.72
N PRO A 100 14.97 7.37 4.88
CA PRO A 100 13.93 8.35 4.62
C PRO A 100 13.69 8.46 3.11
N THR A 101 12.47 8.82 2.75
CA THR A 101 12.06 9.23 1.40
C THR A 101 11.38 10.58 1.51
N THR A 102 11.23 11.30 0.39
CA THR A 102 10.52 12.59 0.38
C THR A 102 9.10 12.48 0.97
N ALA A 103 8.41 11.36 0.72
CA ALA A 103 7.07 11.12 1.25
C ALA A 103 7.05 10.80 2.76
N THR A 104 8.18 10.42 3.35
CA THR A 104 8.28 9.97 4.75
C THR A 104 9.21 10.83 5.61
N LEU A 105 9.47 12.08 5.19
CA LEU A 105 10.13 13.07 6.05
C LEU A 105 9.22 13.45 7.23
N CYS A 106 9.82 13.82 8.35
CA CYS A 106 9.15 14.16 9.61
C CYS A 106 9.68 15.52 10.10
N ASN A 107 8.80 16.42 10.51
CA ASN A 107 9.17 17.73 11.08
C ASN A 107 9.09 17.72 12.62
N ASP A 108 9.52 18.81 13.27
CA ASP A 108 9.57 18.89 14.73
C ASP A 108 8.19 18.73 15.38
N GLU A 109 7.12 19.23 14.75
CA GLU A 109 5.74 19.09 15.25
C GLU A 109 5.29 17.61 15.28
N MET A 110 5.54 16.88 14.19
CA MET A 110 5.25 15.46 14.10
C MET A 110 6.09 14.63 15.08
N ILE A 111 7.36 14.99 15.27
CA ILE A 111 8.24 14.33 16.25
C ILE A 111 7.68 14.54 17.66
N ALA A 112 7.36 15.79 18.04
CA ALA A 112 6.79 16.10 19.34
C ALA A 112 5.45 15.38 19.58
N PHE A 113 4.59 15.30 18.55
CA PHE A 113 3.36 14.51 18.61
C PHE A 113 3.66 13.03 18.86
N ALA A 114 4.60 12.43 18.12
CA ALA A 114 4.97 11.03 18.29
C ALA A 114 5.57 10.75 19.67
N GLU A 115 6.48 11.57 20.15
CA GLU A 115 7.13 11.42 21.46
C GLU A 115 6.14 11.49 22.63
N TYR A 116 5.11 12.35 22.53
CA TYR A 116 4.07 12.45 23.54
C TYR A 116 3.31 11.13 23.74
N TYR A 117 3.00 10.42 22.66
CA TYR A 117 2.29 9.13 22.73
C TYR A 117 3.23 7.91 22.84
N LEU A 118 4.55 8.11 22.66
CA LEU A 118 5.58 7.06 22.75
C LEU A 118 6.61 7.32 23.87
N PRO A 119 6.21 7.46 25.15
CA PRO A 119 7.16 7.57 26.27
C PRO A 119 8.09 6.35 26.40
N GLN A 120 7.67 5.23 25.81
CA GLN A 120 8.45 4.03 25.58
C GLN A 120 8.20 3.54 24.16
N LYS A 121 9.23 2.98 23.52
CA LYS A 121 9.15 2.35 22.17
C LYS A 121 8.54 0.94 22.27
N SER A 122 7.32 0.85 22.79
CA SER A 122 6.59 -0.40 23.01
C SER A 122 5.43 -0.52 22.03
N TRP A 123 4.99 -1.76 21.79
CA TRP A 123 3.83 -2.02 20.93
C TRP A 123 2.56 -1.28 21.41
N ALA A 124 2.27 -1.34 22.70
CA ALA A 124 1.08 -0.71 23.28
C ALA A 124 1.05 0.82 23.08
N ASN A 125 2.22 1.47 23.09
CA ASN A 125 2.29 2.91 22.85
C ASN A 125 2.11 3.26 21.36
N PHE A 126 2.56 2.40 20.45
CA PHE A 126 2.29 2.57 19.01
C PHE A 126 0.80 2.47 18.68
N GLN A 127 0.06 1.61 19.37
CA GLN A 127 -1.40 1.55 19.24
C GLN A 127 -2.04 2.88 19.66
N LYS A 128 -1.63 3.44 20.81
CA LYS A 128 -2.09 4.76 21.27
C LYS A 128 -1.72 5.90 20.31
N LEU A 129 -0.52 5.86 19.74
CA LEU A 129 -0.10 6.83 18.72
C LEU A 129 -1.01 6.75 17.47
N ALA A 130 -1.33 5.54 17.02
CA ALA A 130 -2.21 5.34 15.87
C ALA A 130 -3.65 5.79 16.14
N GLU A 131 -4.17 5.54 17.34
CA GLU A 131 -5.48 6.04 17.81
C GLU A 131 -5.52 7.56 17.81
N ALA A 132 -4.50 8.19 18.42
CA ALA A 132 -4.38 9.64 18.47
C ALA A 132 -4.19 10.27 17.09
N LEU A 133 -3.43 9.62 16.21
CA LEU A 133 -3.21 10.10 14.85
C LEU A 133 -4.52 10.14 14.05
N LEU A 134 -5.38 9.13 14.16
CA LEU A 134 -6.68 9.15 13.49
C LEU A 134 -7.61 10.24 14.04
N GLN A 135 -7.52 10.53 15.35
CA GLN A 135 -8.28 11.63 15.96
C GLN A 135 -7.79 13.01 15.46
N TYR A 136 -6.47 13.17 15.34
CA TYR A 136 -5.85 14.41 14.86
C TYR A 136 -6.00 14.60 13.34
N MET A 137 -5.94 13.51 12.58
CA MET A 137 -6.05 13.48 11.13
C MET A 137 -7.20 12.54 10.71
N PRO A 138 -8.47 12.96 10.74
CA PRO A 138 -9.58 12.09 10.39
C PRO A 138 -9.56 11.61 8.94
N TYR A 139 -10.18 10.45 8.69
CA TYR A 139 -10.31 9.88 7.36
C TYR A 139 -11.31 10.68 6.50
N ILE A 140 -10.81 11.35 5.45
CA ILE A 140 -11.65 12.17 4.56
C ILE A 140 -11.30 11.86 3.09
N THR A 141 -12.28 11.40 2.32
CA THR A 141 -12.17 11.21 0.88
C THR A 141 -12.52 12.52 0.17
N ALA A 142 -11.59 13.07 -0.64
CA ALA A 142 -11.75 14.19 -1.62
C ALA A 142 -10.58 15.21 -1.60
N SER A 143 -9.64 15.11 -0.67
CA SER A 143 -8.64 16.17 -0.45
C SER A 143 -7.18 15.74 -0.67
N THR A 144 -6.92 14.50 -1.10
CA THR A 144 -5.55 13.98 -1.16
C THR A 144 -5.12 13.49 -2.54
N THR A 145 -3.82 13.60 -2.81
CA THR A 145 -3.17 13.15 -4.03
C THR A 145 -2.07 12.14 -3.70
N VAL A 146 -1.72 11.27 -4.65
CA VAL A 146 -0.62 10.29 -4.47
C VAL A 146 0.74 10.93 -4.21
N THR A 147 0.86 12.25 -4.44
CA THR A 147 2.07 13.04 -4.23
C THR A 147 2.17 13.68 -2.85
N HIS A 148 1.14 13.57 -1.99
CA HIS A 148 1.21 14.14 -0.65
C HIS A 148 2.29 13.47 0.20
N THR A 149 3.09 14.30 0.85
CA THR A 149 4.11 13.90 1.82
C THR A 149 3.49 13.80 3.21
N ALA A 150 4.09 12.99 4.09
CA ALA A 150 3.72 12.91 5.50
C ALA A 150 3.55 14.29 6.18
N ILE A 151 4.48 15.21 5.98
CA ILE A 151 4.41 16.57 6.55
C ILE A 151 3.16 17.31 6.07
N ALA A 152 2.95 17.35 4.75
CA ALA A 152 1.78 18.00 4.16
C ALA A 152 0.46 17.42 4.67
N SER A 153 0.34 16.09 4.75
CA SER A 153 -0.89 15.44 5.23
C SER A 153 -1.13 15.70 6.72
N PHE A 154 -0.07 15.62 7.55
CA PHE A 154 -0.16 15.93 8.98
C PHE A 154 -0.60 17.39 9.20
N SER A 155 0.02 18.36 8.52
CA SER A 155 -0.38 19.77 8.61
C SER A 155 -1.80 20.04 8.09
N ALA A 156 -2.27 19.26 7.11
CA ALA A 156 -3.64 19.38 6.60
C ALA A 156 -4.70 18.80 7.55
N GLN A 157 -4.31 17.98 8.54
CA GLN A 157 -5.20 17.36 9.53
C GLN A 157 -6.35 16.55 8.92
N GLN A 158 -6.14 16.01 7.72
CA GLN A 158 -7.05 15.05 7.09
C GLN A 158 -6.31 14.20 6.08
N GLY A 159 -6.74 12.96 5.87
CA GLY A 159 -6.11 12.09 4.90
C GLY A 159 -6.86 10.79 4.63
N VAL A 160 -6.28 9.95 3.76
CA VAL A 160 -6.74 8.57 3.52
C VAL A 160 -5.69 7.56 4.00
N CYS A 161 -5.89 6.27 3.73
CA CYS A 161 -5.00 5.21 4.20
C CYS A 161 -3.54 5.36 3.76
N GLN A 162 -3.31 5.93 2.57
CA GLN A 162 -1.97 6.28 2.11
C GLN A 162 -1.31 7.32 3.01
N ASP A 163 -2.02 8.43 3.31
CA ASP A 163 -1.51 9.54 4.11
C ASP A 163 -1.21 9.09 5.55
N HIS A 164 -2.15 8.38 6.18
CA HIS A 164 -1.94 7.82 7.51
C HIS A 164 -0.69 6.94 7.58
N SER A 165 -0.50 6.10 6.55
CA SER A 165 0.66 5.22 6.49
C SER A 165 1.96 6.01 6.36
N HIS A 166 2.01 7.03 5.49
CA HIS A 166 3.21 7.88 5.37
C HIS A 166 3.51 8.64 6.67
N VAL A 167 2.50 9.20 7.33
CA VAL A 167 2.68 9.94 8.59
C VAL A 167 3.22 9.03 9.68
N LEU A 168 2.61 7.85 9.89
CA LEU A 168 3.07 6.93 10.92
C LEU A 168 4.48 6.39 10.63
N ILE A 169 4.80 6.10 9.36
CA ILE A 169 6.15 5.70 8.94
C ILE A 169 7.16 6.82 9.22
N ALA A 170 6.83 8.07 8.89
CA ALA A 170 7.71 9.21 9.12
C ALA A 170 8.02 9.39 10.61
N MET A 171 7.00 9.32 11.46
CA MET A 171 7.15 9.38 12.92
C MET A 171 8.02 8.23 13.45
N ALA A 172 7.74 6.99 13.03
CA ALA A 172 8.53 5.83 13.45
C ALA A 172 10.01 5.95 13.04
N LYS A 173 10.28 6.30 11.77
CA LYS A 173 11.64 6.49 11.26
C LYS A 173 12.39 7.60 11.99
N ALA A 174 11.74 8.72 12.28
CA ALA A 174 12.35 9.83 13.03
C ALA A 174 12.76 9.42 14.45
N LEU A 175 12.03 8.47 15.06
CA LEU A 175 12.36 7.88 16.35
C LEU A 175 13.32 6.67 16.23
N GLY A 176 13.92 6.44 15.07
CA GLY A 176 14.88 5.36 14.84
C GLY A 176 14.26 3.96 14.83
N ILE A 177 12.95 3.86 14.57
CA ILE A 177 12.21 2.60 14.52
C ILE A 177 11.97 2.26 13.04
N PRO A 178 12.44 1.10 12.56
CA PRO A 178 12.18 0.70 11.18
C PRO A 178 10.68 0.59 10.91
N ALA A 179 10.23 1.22 9.83
CA ALA A 179 8.83 1.21 9.44
C ALA A 179 8.69 1.17 7.92
N ARG A 180 7.77 0.34 7.46
CA ARG A 180 7.55 0.10 6.03
C ARG A 180 6.10 0.29 5.65
N TYR A 181 5.94 0.73 4.41
CA TYR A 181 4.65 0.88 3.76
C TYR A 181 4.23 -0.46 3.18
N VAL A 182 2.98 -0.85 3.42
CA VAL A 182 2.40 -2.06 2.85
C VAL A 182 1.22 -1.67 1.97
N SER A 183 1.20 -2.19 0.73
CA SER A 183 0.04 -2.12 -0.15
C SER A 183 -0.63 -3.48 -0.25
N GLY A 184 -1.95 -3.48 -0.34
CA GLY A 184 -2.69 -4.70 -0.57
C GLY A 184 -4.19 -4.50 -0.65
N TYR A 185 -4.91 -5.50 -0.15
CA TYR A 185 -6.37 -5.51 -0.13
C TYR A 185 -6.87 -5.67 1.29
N LEU A 186 -8.00 -5.04 1.58
CA LEU A 186 -8.70 -5.14 2.85
C LEU A 186 -10.07 -5.77 2.60
N TYR A 187 -10.42 -6.80 3.35
CA TYR A 187 -11.79 -7.32 3.37
C TYR A 187 -12.61 -6.54 4.40
N VAL A 188 -13.70 -5.94 3.96
CA VAL A 188 -14.68 -5.29 4.83
C VAL A 188 -16.03 -5.97 4.61
N ASN A 189 -16.61 -6.49 5.68
CA ASN A 189 -17.88 -7.21 5.60
C ASN A 189 -18.98 -6.30 4.99
N ASN A 190 -19.76 -6.83 4.06
CA ASN A 190 -20.81 -6.11 3.33
C ASN A 190 -20.36 -4.88 2.50
N GLN A 191 -19.07 -4.74 2.18
CA GLN A 191 -18.58 -3.72 1.24
C GLN A 191 -17.86 -4.39 0.07
N SER A 192 -18.48 -4.33 -1.10
CA SER A 192 -17.97 -4.98 -2.31
C SER A 192 -17.06 -4.09 -3.16
N HIS A 193 -17.13 -2.76 -2.98
CA HIS A 193 -16.35 -1.79 -3.75
C HIS A 193 -15.42 -1.03 -2.82
N LEU A 194 -14.15 -1.38 -2.88
CA LEU A 194 -13.09 -0.72 -2.12
C LEU A 194 -12.06 -0.13 -3.10
N ALA A 195 -11.19 0.73 -2.59
CA ALA A 195 -9.91 0.98 -3.23
C ALA A 195 -8.90 -0.09 -2.80
N SER A 196 -7.76 -0.18 -3.48
CA SER A 196 -6.59 -0.84 -2.89
C SER A 196 -6.27 -0.18 -1.55
N HIS A 197 -5.86 -0.96 -0.56
CA HIS A 197 -5.62 -0.47 0.78
C HIS A 197 -4.14 -0.34 1.08
N ALA A 198 -3.82 0.48 2.08
CA ALA A 198 -2.47 0.68 2.57
C ALA A 198 -2.43 0.75 4.09
N TRP A 199 -1.36 0.21 4.66
CA TRP A 199 -1.11 0.25 6.09
C TRP A 199 0.40 0.26 6.36
N THR A 200 0.75 0.36 7.63
CA THR A 200 2.15 0.41 8.09
C THR A 200 2.51 -0.87 8.81
N GLU A 201 3.77 -1.30 8.66
CA GLU A 201 4.37 -2.23 9.62
C GLU A 201 5.57 -1.57 10.30
N VAL A 202 5.68 -1.73 11.62
CA VAL A 202 6.80 -1.22 12.44
C VAL A 202 7.57 -2.38 13.07
N TYR A 203 8.89 -2.28 13.12
CA TYR A 203 9.74 -3.30 13.71
C TYR A 203 10.05 -2.99 15.17
N LEU A 204 9.42 -3.73 16.08
CA LEU A 204 9.54 -3.57 17.53
C LEU A 204 9.75 -4.94 18.16
N GLU A 205 10.50 -4.99 19.26
CA GLU A 205 10.64 -6.22 20.08
C GLU A 205 11.06 -7.46 19.26
N GLY A 206 11.84 -7.25 18.19
CA GLY A 206 12.36 -8.32 17.32
C GLY A 206 11.41 -8.80 16.22
N ARG A 207 10.27 -8.14 15.98
CA ARG A 207 9.30 -8.54 14.96
C ARG A 207 8.56 -7.36 14.30
N TRP A 208 7.94 -7.64 13.16
CA TRP A 208 7.04 -6.69 12.48
C TRP A 208 5.64 -6.71 13.11
N HIS A 209 5.13 -5.53 13.41
CA HIS A 209 3.78 -5.29 13.89
C HIS A 209 2.99 -4.49 12.86
N MET A 210 1.82 -4.98 12.48
CA MET A 210 0.93 -4.30 11.54
C MET A 210 0.10 -3.23 12.26
N ILE A 211 0.03 -2.03 11.68
CA ILE A 211 -0.82 -0.93 12.12
C ILE A 211 -1.58 -0.37 10.92
N ASP A 212 -2.90 -0.48 10.96
CA ASP A 212 -3.82 0.19 10.06
C ASP A 212 -4.54 1.31 10.82
N VAL A 213 -3.97 2.51 10.76
CA VAL A 213 -4.51 3.72 11.39
C VAL A 213 -5.91 4.04 10.90
N SER A 214 -6.21 3.78 9.62
CA SER A 214 -7.50 4.21 9.03
C SER A 214 -8.67 3.41 9.57
N ASN A 215 -8.45 2.13 9.84
CA ASN A 215 -9.48 1.22 10.34
C ASN A 215 -9.29 0.88 11.84
N GLN A 216 -8.24 1.41 12.48
CA GLN A 216 -7.84 1.08 13.85
C GLN A 216 -7.69 -0.44 14.05
N LEU A 217 -7.07 -1.09 13.07
CA LEU A 217 -6.76 -2.52 13.10
C LEU A 217 -5.29 -2.72 13.41
N PHE A 218 -5.02 -3.64 14.34
CA PHE A 218 -3.68 -3.90 14.89
C PHE A 218 -3.26 -5.37 14.72
N SER A 219 -4.03 -6.12 13.93
CA SER A 219 -3.77 -7.51 13.55
C SER A 219 -4.32 -7.78 12.15
N PRO A 220 -3.64 -8.60 11.33
CA PRO A 220 -3.93 -8.69 9.88
C PRO A 220 -5.12 -9.61 9.54
N GLN A 221 -6.20 -9.56 10.32
CA GLN A 221 -7.32 -10.51 10.23
C GLN A 221 -8.17 -10.36 8.96
N SER A 222 -8.03 -9.24 8.24
CA SER A 222 -8.75 -8.95 7.00
C SER A 222 -7.83 -8.44 5.88
N HIS A 223 -6.51 -8.45 6.12
CA HIS A 223 -5.52 -7.86 5.21
C HIS A 223 -4.88 -8.92 4.33
N VAL A 224 -4.81 -8.63 3.04
CA VAL A 224 -4.07 -9.42 2.04
C VAL A 224 -2.89 -8.60 1.56
N TYR A 225 -1.68 -9.09 1.85
CA TYR A 225 -0.41 -8.44 1.50
C TYR A 225 -0.12 -8.61 0.00
N VAL A 226 0.26 -7.53 -0.65
CA VAL A 226 0.71 -7.55 -2.06
C VAL A 226 2.16 -7.12 -2.18
N ALA A 227 2.52 -5.97 -1.61
CA ALA A 227 3.87 -5.44 -1.70
C ALA A 227 4.25 -4.61 -0.47
N VAL A 228 5.55 -4.55 -0.17
CA VAL A 228 6.15 -3.74 0.90
C VAL A 228 7.24 -2.84 0.35
N GLY A 229 7.42 -1.67 0.95
CA GLY A 229 8.42 -0.68 0.51
C GLY A 229 8.65 0.41 1.53
N ARG A 230 9.50 1.40 1.20
CA ARG A 230 9.80 2.51 2.12
C ARG A 230 8.69 3.55 2.14
N ASP A 231 7.93 3.66 1.05
CA ASP A 231 6.77 4.54 0.86
C ASP A 231 5.87 4.02 -0.29
N TYR A 232 4.93 4.86 -0.75
CA TYR A 232 3.98 4.51 -1.82
C TYR A 232 4.66 4.24 -3.16
N TRP A 233 5.74 4.97 -3.51
CA TRP A 233 6.37 4.83 -4.82
C TRP A 233 7.08 3.49 -5.01
N ASP A 234 7.50 2.88 -3.90
CA ASP A 234 8.05 1.54 -3.88
C ASP A 234 6.96 0.46 -4.03
N VAL A 235 5.67 0.76 -3.89
CA VAL A 235 4.59 -0.27 -3.91
C VAL A 235 3.37 0.09 -4.75
N ALA A 236 3.39 1.22 -5.45
CA ALA A 236 2.26 1.69 -6.25
C ALA A 236 1.73 0.57 -7.17
N PRO A 237 0.41 0.28 -7.18
CA PRO A 237 -0.15 -0.84 -7.92
C PRO A 237 0.20 -0.81 -9.41
N VAL A 238 0.18 0.39 -10.00
CA VAL A 238 0.55 0.64 -11.39
C VAL A 238 1.38 1.92 -11.46
N ARG A 239 2.51 1.87 -12.16
CA ARG A 239 3.29 3.02 -12.58
C ARG A 239 3.65 2.84 -14.05
N GLY A 240 3.62 3.89 -14.85
CA GLY A 240 3.97 3.72 -16.25
C GLY A 240 4.39 5.01 -16.93
N ILE A 241 4.87 4.82 -18.15
CA ILE A 241 5.16 5.88 -19.11
C ILE A 241 4.51 5.52 -20.44
N ARG A 242 4.19 6.53 -21.24
CA ARG A 242 3.68 6.37 -22.60
C ARG A 242 4.16 7.49 -23.49
N GLU A 243 4.06 7.27 -24.79
CA GLU A 243 4.08 8.35 -25.77
C GLU A 243 2.65 8.72 -26.19
N LYS A 244 2.40 10.02 -26.40
CA LYS A 244 1.10 10.56 -26.86
C LYS A 244 -0.06 10.26 -25.88
N GLY A 245 -1.29 10.12 -26.40
CA GLY A 245 -2.51 9.90 -25.62
C GLY A 245 -3.26 11.16 -25.17
N GLY A 246 -2.60 12.33 -25.21
CA GLY A 246 -3.18 13.57 -24.69
C GLY A 246 -3.56 13.45 -23.21
N ALA A 247 -4.73 14.00 -22.85
CA ALA A 247 -5.30 13.89 -21.52
C ALA A 247 -5.66 12.44 -21.17
N GLU A 248 -5.44 12.08 -19.91
CA GLU A 248 -5.70 10.75 -19.35
C GLU A 248 -6.79 10.84 -18.29
N THR A 249 -7.73 9.90 -18.35
CA THR A 249 -8.66 9.61 -17.27
C THR A 249 -8.39 8.20 -16.77
N MET A 250 -8.29 8.04 -15.46
CA MET A 250 -8.06 6.76 -14.82
C MET A 250 -9.06 6.55 -13.67
N TYR A 251 -9.60 5.34 -13.57
CA TYR A 251 -10.32 4.90 -12.39
C TYR A 251 -9.99 3.45 -12.06
N SER A 252 -10.13 3.10 -10.78
CA SER A 252 -9.91 1.74 -10.29
C SER A 252 -11.14 1.20 -9.59
N ILE A 253 -11.37 -0.10 -9.73
CA ILE A 253 -12.43 -0.85 -9.06
C ILE A 253 -11.75 -2.03 -8.36
N VAL A 254 -11.92 -2.13 -7.05
CA VAL A 254 -11.48 -3.30 -6.28
C VAL A 254 -12.67 -3.97 -5.63
N GLN A 255 -12.73 -5.29 -5.76
CA GLN A 255 -13.69 -6.15 -5.10
C GLN A 255 -12.96 -7.19 -4.29
N VAL A 256 -13.34 -7.33 -3.01
CA VAL A 256 -12.82 -8.33 -2.09
C VAL A 256 -14.03 -9.02 -1.46
N LEU A 257 -14.29 -10.26 -1.86
CA LEU A 257 -15.48 -11.00 -1.46
C LEU A 257 -15.08 -12.28 -0.74
N ALA A 258 -15.78 -12.62 0.34
CA ALA A 258 -15.64 -13.94 0.96
C ALA A 258 -16.17 -15.03 0.00
N CYS A 259 -15.46 -16.15 -0.08
CA CYS A 259 -15.89 -17.34 -0.82
C CYS A 259 -16.82 -18.22 0.02
#